data_AF-A0A2E4ED97-F1
#
_entry.id   AF-A0A2E4ED97-F1
#
_cell.length_a   1.000
_cell.length_b   1.000
_cell.length_c   1.000
_cell.angle_alpha   90.00
_cell.angle_beta   90.00
_cell.angle_gamma   90.00
#
_symmetry.space_group_name_H-M   'P 1'
#
loop_
_entity.id
_entity.type
_entity.pdbx_description
1 polymer ?
#
loop_
_entity_poly.entity_id
_entity_poly.type
_entity_poly.pdbx_seq_one_letter_code
_entity_poly.pdbx_strand_id
1 'polypeptide(L)'
;MGLFTLNWVSDVLPIEIIDLHTPVYLQLFFGVATGFISAYIALYLIESKLIRPSSKKYIDLIQGLNLNRMEIVILSFCAGFGEEILFRACMQHYFGIWITAIVFVAIHGYLSPKDWRIFIYGFIMIGIIAAFGYLYDEYKIIPPAIAHFIFDVILLWRLSKKEISENYEEQ
;
A
#
# COMPACT_ATOMS: atom_id res chain seq x y z
N MET A 1 -10.14 -19.11 0.89
CA MET A 1 -10.95 -18.71 -0.30
C MET A 1 -10.07 -18.18 -1.43
N GLY A 2 -9.09 -17.29 -1.18
CA GLY A 2 -8.30 -16.61 -2.23
C GLY A 2 -7.36 -17.46 -3.11
N LEU A 3 -6.74 -18.54 -2.61
CA LEU A 3 -5.87 -19.38 -3.45
C LEU A 3 -6.65 -20.18 -4.52
N PHE A 4 -7.90 -20.53 -4.25
CA PHE A 4 -8.73 -21.28 -5.21
C PHE A 4 -9.29 -20.38 -6.31
N THR A 5 -9.45 -19.07 -6.05
CA THR A 5 -9.91 -18.11 -7.06
C THR A 5 -8.82 -17.73 -8.06
N LEU A 6 -7.53 -17.92 -7.76
CA LEU A 6 -6.42 -17.62 -8.68
C LEU A 6 -6.48 -18.47 -9.96
N ASN A 7 -6.65 -19.78 -9.81
CA ASN A 7 -6.80 -20.67 -10.96
C ASN A 7 -8.05 -20.35 -11.79
N TRP A 8 -9.14 -19.93 -11.15
CA TRP A 8 -10.41 -19.68 -11.86
C TRP A 8 -10.48 -18.31 -12.53
N VAL A 9 -9.82 -17.30 -11.96
CA VAL A 9 -9.84 -15.91 -12.46
C VAL A 9 -8.68 -15.62 -13.41
N SER A 10 -7.51 -16.21 -13.17
CA SER A 10 -6.27 -15.85 -13.85
C SER A 10 -5.58 -17.01 -14.58
N ASP A 11 -6.07 -18.25 -14.45
CA ASP A 11 -5.36 -19.49 -14.87
C ASP A 11 -3.94 -19.63 -14.29
N VAL A 12 -3.59 -18.82 -13.29
CA VAL A 12 -2.28 -18.82 -12.61
C VAL A 12 -2.32 -19.81 -11.44
N LEU A 13 -1.38 -20.75 -11.44
CA LEU A 13 -1.22 -21.68 -10.33
C LEU A 13 -0.65 -20.93 -9.11
N PRO A 14 -1.09 -21.22 -7.87
CA PRO A 14 -0.54 -20.57 -6.68
C PRO A 14 0.98 -20.72 -6.48
N ILE A 15 1.61 -21.70 -7.14
CA ILE A 15 3.07 -21.86 -7.12
C ILE A 15 3.79 -20.86 -8.04
N GLU A 16 3.12 -20.41 -9.10
CA GLU A 16 3.70 -19.51 -10.12
C GLU A 16 3.81 -18.06 -9.64
N ILE A 17 3.05 -17.72 -8.60
CA ILE A 17 3.14 -16.41 -7.93
C ILE A 17 4.23 -16.37 -6.86
N ILE A 18 4.92 -17.48 -6.60
CA ILE A 18 6.05 -17.55 -5.66
C ILE A 18 7.33 -17.69 -6.46
N ASP A 19 8.27 -16.76 -6.26
CA ASP A 19 9.60 -16.91 -6.81
C ASP A 19 10.39 -17.95 -6.00
N LEU A 20 10.68 -19.08 -6.63
CA LEU A 20 11.47 -20.18 -6.06
C LEU A 20 12.96 -20.08 -6.43
N HIS A 21 13.33 -19.21 -7.37
CA HIS A 21 14.69 -19.08 -7.87
C HIS A 21 15.48 -18.06 -7.05
N THR A 22 14.86 -16.93 -6.72
CA THR A 22 15.51 -15.90 -5.90
C THR A 22 15.54 -16.33 -4.44
N PRO A 23 16.69 -16.27 -3.76
CA PRO A 23 16.76 -16.55 -2.33
C PRO A 23 15.79 -15.68 -1.52
N VAL A 24 15.08 -16.31 -0.57
CA VAL A 24 14.05 -15.63 0.23
C VAL A 24 14.58 -14.41 0.97
N TYR A 25 15.84 -14.41 1.42
CA TYR A 25 16.40 -13.24 2.11
C TYR A 25 16.54 -12.02 1.20
N LEU A 26 16.77 -12.20 -0.11
CA LEU A 26 16.78 -11.09 -1.08
C LEU A 26 15.36 -10.58 -1.34
N GLN A 27 14.39 -11.49 -1.46
CA GLN A 27 12.98 -11.15 -1.57
C GLN A 27 12.52 -10.30 -0.37
N LEU A 28 12.86 -10.73 0.84
CA LEU A 28 12.59 -9.98 2.06
C LEU A 28 13.33 -8.64 2.08
N PHE A 29 14.60 -8.60 1.68
CA PHE A 29 15.37 -7.36 1.63
C PHE A 29 14.73 -6.31 0.71
N PHE A 30 14.40 -6.68 -0.53
CA PHE A 30 13.76 -5.75 -1.46
C PHE A 30 12.36 -5.34 -1.04
N GLY A 31 11.57 -6.27 -0.47
CA GLY A 31 10.25 -5.94 0.09
C GLY A 31 10.36 -4.94 1.25
N VAL A 32 11.25 -5.22 2.21
CA VAL A 32 11.50 -4.36 3.36
C VAL A 32 11.99 -2.98 2.93
N ALA A 33 13.03 -2.92 2.08
CA ALA A 33 13.60 -1.67 1.61
C ALA A 33 12.54 -0.82 0.89
N THR A 34 11.81 -1.41 -0.05
CA THR A 34 10.75 -0.74 -0.80
C THR A 34 9.65 -0.24 0.14
N GLY A 35 9.18 -1.07 1.07
CA GLY A 35 8.15 -0.71 2.04
C GLY A 35 8.53 0.50 2.90
N PHE A 36 9.75 0.49 3.46
CA PHE A 36 10.25 1.64 4.24
C PHE A 36 10.35 2.91 3.40
N ILE A 37 10.99 2.83 2.22
CA ILE A 37 11.18 3.99 1.34
C ILE A 37 9.82 4.61 0.99
N SER A 38 8.87 3.78 0.54
CA SER A 38 7.52 4.22 0.18
C SER A 38 6.77 4.83 1.38
N ALA A 39 6.88 4.22 2.56
CA ALA A 39 6.23 4.72 3.77
C ALA A 39 6.76 6.11 4.16
N TYR A 40 8.09 6.29 4.14
CA TYR A 40 8.71 7.58 4.45
C TYR A 40 8.34 8.66 3.44
N ILE A 41 8.28 8.33 2.14
CA ILE A 41 7.82 9.26 1.11
C ILE A 41 6.36 9.68 1.37
N ALA A 42 5.47 8.71 1.62
CA ALA A 42 4.07 9.00 1.87
C ALA A 42 3.86 9.84 3.14
N LEU A 43 4.54 9.49 4.25
CA LEU A 43 4.48 10.27 5.49
C LEU A 43 5.02 11.69 5.30
N TYR A 44 6.16 11.84 4.62
CA TYR A 44 6.70 13.16 4.31
C TYR A 44 5.71 14.03 3.53
N LEU A 45 4.98 13.43 2.58
CA LEU A 45 3.96 14.14 1.82
C LEU A 45 2.75 14.50 2.69
N ILE A 46 2.23 13.56 3.49
CA ILE A 46 1.07 13.78 4.37
C ILE A 46 1.36 14.90 5.38
N GLU A 47 2.55 14.90 5.98
CA GLU A 47 2.97 15.90 6.98
C GLU A 47 3.43 17.22 6.33
N SER A 48 3.57 17.28 5.00
CA SER A 48 3.96 18.49 4.28
C SER A 48 2.87 19.58 4.35
N LYS A 49 3.28 20.85 4.40
CA LYS A 49 2.38 22.02 4.40
C LYS A 49 1.34 22.01 3.26
N LEU A 50 1.65 21.35 2.15
CA LEU A 50 0.78 21.27 0.98
C LEU A 50 -0.41 20.34 1.21
N ILE A 51 -0.18 19.12 1.66
CA ILE A 51 -1.20 18.06 1.78
C ILE A 51 -1.90 18.11 3.13
N ARG A 52 -1.17 18.55 4.16
CA ARG A 52 -1.60 18.57 5.55
C ARG A 52 -3.06 19.01 5.73
N PRO A 53 -3.53 20.17 5.23
CA PRO A 53 -4.89 20.61 5.56
C PRO A 53 -5.99 19.71 4.99
N SER A 54 -5.69 18.92 3.95
CA SER A 54 -6.62 17.93 3.37
C SER A 54 -6.51 16.54 4.02
N SER A 55 -5.36 16.24 4.64
CA SER A 55 -5.13 14.94 5.31
C SER A 55 -5.82 14.80 6.67
N LYS A 56 -6.25 15.91 7.31
CA LYS A 56 -6.86 15.90 8.65
C LYS A 56 -8.04 14.93 8.76
N LYS A 57 -8.95 14.96 7.78
CA LYS A 57 -10.10 14.04 7.72
C LYS A 57 -9.67 12.56 7.78
N TYR A 58 -8.60 12.19 7.07
CA TYR A 58 -8.12 10.81 7.03
C TYR A 58 -7.44 10.42 8.34
N ILE A 59 -6.69 11.34 8.95
CA ILE A 59 -6.10 11.17 10.28
C ILE A 59 -7.20 10.94 11.32
N ASP A 60 -8.22 11.80 11.34
CA ASP A 60 -9.33 11.71 12.30
C ASP A 60 -10.10 10.38 12.14
N LEU A 61 -10.27 9.90 10.89
CA LEU A 61 -10.85 8.59 10.62
C LEU A 61 -10.01 7.45 11.19
N ILE A 62 -8.70 7.45 10.93
CA ILE A 62 -7.78 6.41 11.43
C ILE A 62 -7.73 6.42 12.97
N GLN A 63 -7.62 7.60 13.58
CA GLN A 63 -7.63 7.72 15.04
C GLN A 63 -8.97 7.28 15.65
N GLY A 64 -10.09 7.56 14.97
CA GLY A 64 -11.42 7.13 15.39
C GLY A 64 -11.61 5.60 15.44
N LEU A 65 -10.80 4.84 14.68
CA LEU A 65 -10.79 3.37 14.76
C LEU A 65 -10.22 2.85 16.08
N ASN A 66 -9.45 3.68 16.83
CA ASN A 66 -8.83 3.33 18.10
C ASN A 66 -8.03 2.01 18.07
N LEU A 67 -7.30 1.78 16.97
CA LEU A 67 -6.56 0.53 16.75
C LEU A 67 -5.40 0.40 17.75
N ASN A 68 -5.29 -0.79 18.35
CA ASN A 68 -4.13 -1.17 19.11
C ASN A 68 -2.99 -1.69 18.19
N ARG A 69 -1.78 -1.83 18.75
CA ARG A 69 -0.60 -2.24 17.98
C ARG A 69 -0.75 -3.60 17.28
N MET A 70 -1.43 -4.56 17.91
CA MET A 70 -1.64 -5.88 17.31
C MET A 70 -2.67 -5.81 16.19
N GLU A 71 -3.74 -5.02 16.36
CA GLU A 71 -4.73 -4.79 15.31
C GLU A 71 -4.11 -4.15 14.07
N ILE A 72 -3.20 -3.17 14.26
CA ILE A 72 -2.45 -2.57 13.15
C ILE A 72 -1.66 -3.65 12.39
N VAL A 73 -0.87 -4.46 13.10
CA VAL A 73 -0.05 -5.52 12.46
C VAL A 73 -0.93 -6.53 11.72
N ILE A 74 -2.02 -6.99 12.32
CA ILE A 74 -2.92 -7.97 11.71
C ILE A 74 -3.63 -7.37 10.49
N LEU A 75 -4.14 -6.15 10.61
CA LEU A 75 -4.82 -5.46 9.51
C LEU A 75 -3.87 -5.25 8.34
N SER A 76 -2.67 -4.72 8.59
CA SER A 76 -1.64 -4.53 7.57
C SER A 76 -1.21 -5.84 6.92
N PHE A 77 -1.15 -6.94 7.68
CA PHE A 77 -0.80 -8.25 7.11
C PHE A 77 -1.91 -8.74 6.17
N CYS A 78 -3.16 -8.68 6.61
CA CYS A 78 -4.30 -9.08 5.80
C CYS A 78 -4.44 -8.21 4.54
N ALA A 79 -4.29 -6.89 4.66
CA ALA A 79 -4.33 -5.96 3.54
C ALA A 79 -3.15 -6.18 2.59
N GLY A 80 -1.92 -6.15 3.11
CA GLY A 80 -0.71 -6.28 2.28
C GLY A 80 -0.65 -7.59 1.48
N PHE A 81 -1.07 -8.72 2.03
CA PHE A 81 -1.11 -9.98 1.27
C PHE A 81 -2.38 -10.11 0.42
N GLY A 82 -3.53 -9.75 0.96
CA GLY A 82 -4.81 -9.90 0.26
C GLY A 82 -4.91 -9.01 -0.97
N GLU A 83 -4.54 -7.74 -0.82
CA GLU A 83 -4.58 -6.77 -1.90
C GLU A 83 -3.51 -7.05 -2.95
N GLU A 84 -2.27 -7.38 -2.57
CA GLU A 84 -1.26 -7.70 -3.59
C GLU A 84 -1.60 -8.96 -4.37
N ILE A 85 -2.24 -9.97 -3.77
CA ILE A 85 -2.75 -11.14 -4.53
C ILE A 85 -3.82 -10.68 -5.53
N LEU A 86 -4.79 -9.87 -5.08
CA LEU A 86 -5.87 -9.40 -5.95
C LEU A 86 -5.35 -8.51 -7.09
N PHE A 87 -4.51 -7.52 -6.77
CA PHE A 87 -4.07 -6.53 -7.73
C PHE A 87 -2.91 -7.04 -8.59
N ARG A 88 -1.95 -7.80 -8.05
CA ARG A 88 -0.80 -8.27 -8.84
C ARG A 88 -1.05 -9.59 -9.53
N ALA A 89 -1.48 -10.60 -8.79
CA ALA A 89 -1.65 -11.92 -9.36
C ALA A 89 -2.87 -11.99 -10.28
N CYS A 90 -3.97 -11.31 -9.94
CA CYS A 90 -5.16 -11.31 -10.79
C CYS A 90 -5.20 -10.11 -11.76
N MET A 91 -5.21 -8.88 -11.24
CA MET A 91 -5.52 -7.72 -12.08
C MET A 91 -4.37 -7.30 -13.01
N GLN A 92 -3.15 -7.19 -12.49
CA GLN A 92 -1.97 -6.78 -13.25
C GLN A 92 -1.64 -7.75 -14.38
N HIS A 93 -1.95 -9.04 -14.21
CA HIS A 93 -1.83 -10.03 -15.28
C HIS A 93 -2.61 -9.64 -16.54
N TYR A 94 -3.81 -9.06 -16.39
CA TYR A 94 -4.66 -8.68 -17.52
C TYR A 94 -4.48 -7.24 -17.98
N PHE A 95 -4.25 -6.31 -17.06
CA PHE A 95 -4.30 -4.87 -17.34
C PHE A 95 -2.91 -4.19 -17.29
N GLY A 96 -1.87 -4.92 -16.90
CA GLY A 96 -0.52 -4.39 -16.71
C GLY A 96 -0.41 -3.49 -15.47
N ILE A 97 0.83 -3.03 -15.21
CA ILE A 97 1.20 -2.33 -13.97
C ILE A 97 0.43 -1.02 -13.80
N TRP A 98 0.45 -0.14 -14.82
CA TRP A 98 -0.03 1.23 -14.67
C TRP A 98 -1.54 1.34 -14.51
N ILE A 99 -2.32 0.57 -15.27
CA ILE A 99 -3.79 0.56 -15.14
C ILE A 99 -4.18 0.01 -13.77
N THR A 100 -3.53 -1.08 -13.34
CA THR A 100 -3.74 -1.65 -12.01
C THR A 100 -3.40 -0.66 -10.90
N ALA A 101 -2.28 0.06 -11.01
CA ALA A 101 -1.89 1.07 -10.04
C ALA A 101 -2.88 2.25 -9.97
N ILE A 102 -3.37 2.72 -11.11
CA ILE A 102 -4.40 3.77 -11.16
C ILE A 102 -5.68 3.30 -10.49
N VAL A 103 -6.15 2.08 -10.79
CA VAL A 103 -7.38 1.54 -10.20
C VAL A 103 -7.22 1.33 -8.70
N PHE A 104 -6.09 0.78 -8.25
CA PHE A 104 -5.76 0.64 -6.83
C PHE A 104 -5.89 1.99 -6.12
N VAL A 105 -5.24 3.04 -6.62
CA VAL A 105 -5.27 4.36 -5.98
C VAL A 105 -6.66 5.01 -6.07
N ALA A 106 -7.39 4.76 -7.16
CA ALA A 106 -8.75 5.29 -7.33
C ALA A 106 -9.73 4.73 -6.30
N ILE A 107 -9.71 3.41 -6.03
CA ILE A 107 -10.63 2.79 -5.06
C ILE A 107 -10.33 3.22 -3.62
N HIS A 108 -9.09 3.63 -3.33
CA HIS A 108 -8.69 4.23 -2.05
C HIS A 108 -9.15 5.69 -1.89
N GLY A 109 -9.75 6.27 -2.93
CA GLY A 109 -10.30 7.62 -2.91
C GLY A 109 -9.24 8.73 -2.98
N TYR A 110 -8.02 8.41 -3.41
CA TYR A 110 -6.93 9.40 -3.52
C TYR A 110 -6.96 10.18 -4.85
N LEU A 111 -7.69 9.72 -5.85
CA LEU A 111 -7.94 10.49 -7.07
C LEU A 111 -9.19 11.37 -6.92
N SER A 112 -9.17 12.28 -5.95
CA SER A 112 -10.30 13.18 -5.68
C SER A 112 -10.23 14.42 -6.58
N PRO A 113 -11.12 14.58 -7.60
CA PRO A 113 -11.12 15.77 -8.44
C PRO A 113 -11.57 17.04 -7.69
N LYS A 114 -12.20 16.88 -6.52
CA LYS A 114 -12.66 18.00 -5.68
C LYS A 114 -11.58 18.51 -4.73
N ASP A 115 -10.55 17.71 -4.47
CA ASP A 115 -9.43 18.08 -3.61
C ASP A 115 -8.12 17.85 -4.36
N TRP A 116 -7.61 18.92 -4.97
CA TRP A 116 -6.40 18.89 -5.78
C TRP A 116 -5.16 18.48 -4.99
N ARG A 117 -5.13 18.66 -3.67
CA ARG A 117 -4.01 18.25 -2.81
C ARG A 117 -4.02 16.74 -2.68
N ILE A 118 -5.19 16.17 -2.37
CA ILE A 118 -5.36 14.71 -2.34
C ILE A 118 -5.10 14.11 -3.72
N PHE A 119 -5.50 14.79 -4.81
CA PHE A 119 -5.16 14.35 -6.16
C PHE A 119 -3.65 14.27 -6.41
N ILE A 120 -2.87 15.27 -5.98
CA ILE A 120 -1.39 15.24 -6.07
C ILE A 120 -0.82 14.07 -5.26
N TYR A 121 -1.31 13.86 -4.04
CA TYR A 121 -0.93 12.71 -3.23
C TYR A 121 -1.23 11.40 -3.95
N GLY A 122 -2.44 11.28 -4.54
CA GLY A 122 -2.84 10.15 -5.38
C GLY A 122 -1.90 9.91 -6.56
N PHE A 123 -1.45 10.97 -7.25
CA PHE A 123 -0.49 10.83 -8.35
C PHE A 123 0.85 10.23 -7.89
N ILE A 124 1.37 10.66 -6.73
CA ILE A 124 2.58 10.04 -6.18
C ILE A 124 2.32 8.60 -5.74
N MET A 125 1.16 8.33 -5.15
CA MET A 125 0.76 6.96 -4.79
C MET A 125 0.69 6.04 -6.00
N ILE A 126 0.26 6.51 -7.18
CA ILE A 126 0.30 5.70 -8.41
C ILE A 126 1.74 5.26 -8.70
N GLY A 127 2.73 6.15 -8.54
CA GLY A 127 4.14 5.80 -8.71
C GLY A 127 4.62 4.74 -7.71
N ILE A 128 4.25 4.87 -6.44
CA ILE A 128 4.58 3.89 -5.38
C ILE A 128 3.97 2.52 -5.70
N ILE A 129 2.67 2.49 -6.05
CA ILE A 129 1.95 1.25 -6.34
C ILE A 129 2.42 0.64 -7.67
N ALA A 130 2.87 1.45 -8.63
CA ALA A 130 3.54 0.95 -9.84
C ALA A 130 4.89 0.32 -9.50
N ALA A 131 5.67 0.90 -8.57
CA ALA A 131 6.91 0.30 -8.09
C ALA A 131 6.69 -1.09 -7.46
N PHE A 132 5.59 -1.27 -6.73
CA PHE A 132 5.20 -2.60 -6.21
C PHE A 132 4.83 -3.56 -7.36
N GLY A 133 4.21 -3.04 -8.42
CA GLY A 133 3.94 -3.79 -9.64
C GLY A 133 5.22 -4.27 -10.35
N TYR A 134 6.23 -3.41 -10.49
CA TYR A 134 7.54 -3.83 -11.02
C TYR A 134 8.25 -4.81 -10.09
N LEU A 135 8.13 -4.63 -8.77
CA LEU A 135 8.68 -5.55 -7.79
C LEU A 135 8.04 -6.95 -7.91
N TYR A 136 6.75 -7.02 -8.23
CA TYR A 136 6.05 -8.27 -8.55
C TYR A 136 6.55 -8.92 -9.85
N ASP A 137 6.77 -8.14 -10.91
CA ASP A 137 7.23 -8.69 -12.18
C ASP A 137 8.59 -9.39 -12.02
N GLU A 138 9.50 -8.78 -11.23
CA GLU A 138 10.84 -9.28 -10.96
C GLU A 138 10.88 -10.45 -9.95
N TYR A 139 10.19 -10.33 -8.81
CA TYR A 139 10.36 -11.25 -7.67
C TYR A 139 9.06 -11.91 -7.18
N LYS A 140 7.97 -11.75 -7.93
CA LYS A 140 6.64 -12.29 -7.63
C LYS A 140 6.08 -11.79 -6.29
N ILE A 141 5.20 -12.56 -5.63
CA ILE A 141 4.27 -12.01 -4.65
C ILE A 141 4.89 -11.61 -3.31
N ILE A 142 5.99 -12.26 -2.88
CA ILE A 142 6.51 -12.09 -1.52
C ILE A 142 7.02 -10.65 -1.30
N PRO A 143 7.91 -10.09 -2.15
CA PRO A 143 8.42 -8.74 -1.91
C PRO A 143 7.37 -7.62 -1.92
N PRO A 144 6.43 -7.52 -2.88
CA PRO A 144 5.40 -6.48 -2.85
C PRO A 144 4.45 -6.65 -1.68
N ALA A 145 4.09 -7.88 -1.28
CA ALA A 145 3.26 -8.10 -0.09
C ALA A 145 3.96 -7.64 1.20
N ILE A 146 5.26 -7.90 1.33
CA ILE A 146 6.06 -7.41 2.46
C ILE A 146 6.22 -5.88 2.42
N ALA A 147 6.43 -5.30 1.24
CA ALA A 147 6.51 -3.85 1.06
C ALA A 147 5.22 -3.16 1.49
N HIS A 148 4.07 -3.67 1.05
CA HIS A 148 2.76 -3.17 1.41
C HIS A 148 2.47 -3.35 2.91
N PHE A 149 2.75 -4.54 3.46
CA PHE A 149 2.62 -4.77 4.90
C PHE A 149 3.40 -3.74 5.73
N ILE A 150 4.66 -3.49 5.40
CA ILE A 150 5.50 -2.52 6.11
C ILE A 150 4.99 -1.08 5.91
N PHE A 151 4.59 -0.76 4.68
CA PHE A 151 3.99 0.53 4.35
C PHE A 151 2.79 0.83 5.26
N ASP A 152 1.85 -0.11 5.36
CA ASP A 152 0.65 0.04 6.18
C ASP A 152 0.97 0.11 7.67
N VAL A 153 1.85 -0.78 8.19
CA VAL A 153 2.21 -0.77 9.61
C VAL A 153 2.76 0.60 10.01
N ILE A 154 3.65 1.17 9.19
CA ILE A 154 4.26 2.47 9.46
C ILE A 154 3.22 3.59 9.40
N LEU A 155 2.42 3.65 8.34
CA LEU A 155 1.41 4.70 8.17
C LEU A 155 0.35 4.62 9.26
N LEU A 156 -0.27 3.45 9.48
CA LEU A 156 -1.32 3.27 10.47
C LEU A 156 -0.80 3.57 11.87
N TRP A 157 0.40 3.11 12.23
CA TRP A 157 0.98 3.46 13.53
C TRP A 157 1.17 4.97 13.65
N ARG A 158 1.83 5.61 12.68
CA ARG A 158 2.13 7.05 12.75
C ARG A 158 0.84 7.87 12.86
N LEU A 159 -0.14 7.61 12.02
CA LEU A 159 -1.40 8.36 11.94
C LEU A 159 -2.33 8.09 13.13
N SER A 160 -2.22 6.93 13.79
CA SER A 160 -2.98 6.62 15.01
C SER A 160 -2.48 7.38 16.26
N LYS A 161 -1.32 8.05 16.21
CA LYS A 161 -0.81 8.84 17.34
C LYS A 161 -1.53 10.19 17.46
N LYS A 162 -2.02 10.53 18.66
CA LYS A 162 -2.66 11.82 18.98
C LYS A 162 -1.77 13.04 18.73
N GLU A 163 -0.46 12.90 18.88
CA GLU A 163 0.51 13.97 18.58
C GLU A 163 0.35 14.50 17.15
N ILE A 164 -0.06 13.64 16.20
CA ILE A 164 -0.31 14.09 14.82
C ILE A 164 -1.47 15.09 14.76
N SER A 165 -2.59 14.83 15.44
CA SER A 165 -3.73 15.75 15.41
C SER A 165 -3.46 17.05 16.16
N GLU A 166 -2.73 16.99 17.28
CA GLU A 166 -2.34 18.18 18.07
C GLU A 166 -1.51 19.15 17.24
N ASN A 167 -0.53 18.64 16.49
CA ASN A 167 0.25 19.45 15.57
C ASN A 167 -0.65 20.21 14.58
N TYR A 168 -1.78 19.64 14.15
CA TYR A 168 -2.70 20.24 13.16
C TYR A 168 -3.64 21.29 13.77
N GLU A 169 -3.73 21.38 15.09
CA GLU A 169 -4.58 22.35 15.81
C GLU A 169 -3.79 23.59 16.27
N GLU A 170 -2.46 23.50 16.41
CA GLU A 170 -1.58 24.61 16.79
C GLU A 170 -1.26 25.62 15.65
N GLN A 171 -1.91 25.52 14.49
CA GLN A 171 -1.70 26.40 13.31
C GLN A 171 -3.01 26.91 12.71
#